data_AF-A0A6L5G0G0-F1
#
_entry.id   AF-A0A6L5G0G0-F1
#
_cell.length_a   1.000
_cell.length_b   1.000
_cell.length_c   1.000
_cell.angle_alpha   90.00
_cell.angle_beta   90.00
_cell.angle_gamma   90.00
#
_symmetry.space_group_name_H-M   'P 1'
#
loop_
_entity.id
_entity.type
_entity.pdbx_description
1 polymer ?
#
loop_
_entity_poly.entity_id
_entity_poly.type
_entity_poly.pdbx_seq_one_letter_code
_entity_poly.pdbx_strand_id
1 'polypeptide(L)'
;MSLAHILSNSGGPDVELLIAAFGAGVLGIVFFMQKAVKPQVSVVLLLVAVALGITAFSLGGSESGVNPPAPDVALTFVTPSNEATVPSGEDIEVTIDIEGGQLVTDPNSTVEGGGHLHIYVDGVNVSMPTTETSEIELERGVHVITAEFVSPDHHQFSPRIFEEIEVTADDR
;
A
#
# COMPACT_ATOMS: atom_id res chain seq x y z
N MET A 1 -19.41 -3.67 -0.55
CA MET A 1 -19.18 -4.08 -1.95
C MET A 1 -17.67 -4.24 -2.23
N SER A 2 -16.95 -4.98 -1.38
CA SER A 2 -15.47 -4.94 -1.33
C SER A 2 -14.78 -6.12 -2.04
N LEU A 3 -15.51 -7.18 -2.39
CA LEU A 3 -14.95 -8.35 -3.09
C LEU A 3 -14.81 -8.18 -4.62
N ALA A 4 -15.48 -7.19 -5.22
CA ALA A 4 -15.50 -7.03 -6.67
C ALA A 4 -14.26 -6.34 -7.24
N HIS A 5 -13.60 -5.47 -6.46
CA HIS A 5 -12.40 -4.75 -6.91
C HIS A 5 -11.10 -5.55 -6.76
N ILE A 6 -11.09 -6.60 -5.93
CA ILE A 6 -9.94 -7.52 -5.87
C ILE A 6 -9.90 -8.35 -7.16
N LEU A 7 -11.04 -8.87 -7.61
CA LEU A 7 -11.10 -9.78 -8.76
C LEU A 7 -11.00 -9.11 -10.14
N SER A 8 -11.17 -7.78 -10.24
CA SER A 8 -11.19 -7.10 -11.55
C SER A 8 -9.81 -6.65 -12.06
N ASN A 9 -8.82 -6.47 -11.17
CA ASN A 9 -7.47 -6.03 -11.54
C ASN A 9 -6.37 -7.08 -11.26
N SER A 10 -6.64 -8.16 -10.53
CA SER A 10 -5.66 -9.18 -10.15
C SER A 10 -5.70 -10.41 -11.05
N GLY A 11 -5.61 -10.24 -12.37
CA GLY A 11 -5.50 -11.35 -13.35
C GLY A 11 -4.13 -12.04 -13.33
N GLY A 12 -3.57 -12.26 -12.14
CA GLY A 12 -2.23 -12.79 -11.93
C GLY A 12 -2.22 -14.33 -11.76
N PRO A 13 -1.09 -14.99 -12.04
CA PRO A 13 -0.94 -16.45 -11.85
C PRO A 13 -1.22 -16.91 -10.42
N ASP A 14 -1.03 -16.04 -9.42
CA ASP A 14 -1.28 -16.27 -8.00
C ASP A 14 -2.78 -16.44 -7.69
N VAL A 15 -3.63 -15.61 -8.27
CA VAL A 15 -5.10 -15.67 -8.07
C VAL A 15 -5.68 -16.89 -8.78
N GLU A 16 -5.21 -17.20 -9.98
CA GLU A 16 -5.60 -18.42 -10.70
C GLU A 16 -5.23 -19.69 -9.90
N LEU A 17 -4.03 -19.72 -9.31
CA LEU A 17 -3.58 -20.82 -8.46
C LEU A 17 -4.39 -20.93 -7.16
N LEU A 18 -4.80 -19.81 -6.57
CA LEU A 18 -5.62 -19.79 -5.35
C LEU A 18 -7.04 -20.34 -5.62
N ILE A 19 -7.63 -19.96 -6.75
CA ILE A 19 -8.94 -20.51 -7.18
C ILE A 19 -8.82 -22.01 -7.47
N ALA A 20 -7.75 -22.44 -8.15
CA ALA A 20 -7.49 -23.86 -8.41
C ALA A 20 -7.26 -24.66 -7.11
N ALA A 21 -6.50 -24.11 -6.16
CA ALA A 21 -6.28 -24.69 -4.85
C ALA A 21 -7.60 -24.90 -4.09
N PHE A 22 -8.46 -23.88 -4.07
CA PHE A 22 -9.77 -23.96 -3.43
C PHE A 22 -10.67 -25.01 -4.09
N GLY A 23 -10.74 -25.02 -5.42
CA GLY A 23 -11.52 -26.01 -6.18
C GLY A 23 -11.07 -27.45 -5.93
N ALA A 24 -9.76 -27.69 -5.95
CA ALA A 24 -9.18 -29.01 -5.64
C ALA A 24 -9.47 -29.44 -4.18
N GLY A 25 -9.41 -28.50 -3.23
CA GLY A 25 -9.70 -28.75 -1.82
C GLY A 25 -11.16 -29.15 -1.59
N VAL A 26 -12.10 -28.39 -2.15
CA VAL A 26 -13.54 -28.68 -2.05
C VAL A 26 -13.86 -30.04 -2.68
N LEU A 27 -13.35 -30.32 -3.88
CA LEU A 27 -13.53 -31.62 -4.54
C LEU A 27 -12.93 -32.77 -3.71
N GLY A 28 -11.73 -32.57 -3.15
CA GLY A 28 -11.08 -33.53 -2.26
C GLY A 28 -11.95 -33.88 -1.05
N ILE A 29 -12.50 -32.88 -0.36
CA ILE A 29 -13.40 -33.05 0.80
C ILE A 29 -14.69 -33.75 0.40
N VAL A 30 -15.34 -33.31 -0.68
CA VAL A 30 -16.60 -33.89 -1.15
C VAL A 30 -16.42 -35.37 -1.51
N PHE A 31 -15.37 -35.70 -2.25
CA PHE A 31 -15.03 -37.09 -2.60
C PHE A 31 -14.68 -37.94 -1.39
N PHE A 32 -14.07 -37.36 -0.37
CA PHE A 32 -13.82 -38.05 0.91
C PHE A 32 -15.12 -38.40 1.63
N MET A 33 -16.01 -37.42 1.79
CA MET A 33 -17.26 -37.57 2.53
C MET A 33 -18.26 -38.49 1.82
N GLN A 34 -18.36 -38.36 0.49
CA GLN A 34 -19.30 -39.14 -0.31
C GLN A 34 -18.81 -40.58 -0.56
N LYS A 35 -17.54 -40.89 -0.27
CA LYS A 35 -16.87 -42.16 -0.67
C LYS A 35 -17.08 -42.51 -2.15
N ALA A 36 -17.29 -41.50 -2.99
CA ALA A 36 -17.66 -41.65 -4.40
C ALA A 36 -16.50 -42.19 -5.25
N VAL A 37 -15.27 -42.04 -4.77
CA VAL A 37 -14.03 -42.47 -5.43
C VAL A 37 -13.13 -43.23 -4.45
N LYS A 38 -12.08 -43.86 -4.98
CA LYS A 38 -11.05 -44.48 -4.15
C LYS A 38 -10.43 -43.44 -3.20
N PRO A 39 -10.17 -43.79 -1.93
CA PRO A 39 -9.61 -42.84 -0.93
C PRO A 39 -8.34 -42.12 -1.41
N GLN A 40 -7.53 -42.81 -2.22
CA GLN A 40 -6.31 -42.27 -2.82
C GLN A 40 -6.57 -41.03 -3.68
N VAL A 41 -7.69 -40.95 -4.39
CA VAL A 41 -8.02 -39.82 -5.27
C VAL A 41 -8.31 -38.56 -4.45
N SER A 42 -9.06 -38.71 -3.36
CA SER A 42 -9.36 -37.61 -2.44
C SER A 42 -8.10 -37.10 -1.73
N VAL A 43 -7.25 -38.01 -1.24
CA VAL A 43 -5.97 -37.65 -0.60
C VAL A 43 -5.06 -36.90 -1.58
N VAL A 44 -4.97 -37.37 -2.84
CA VAL A 44 -4.17 -36.67 -3.87
C VAL A 44 -4.72 -35.28 -4.16
N LEU A 45 -6.04 -35.11 -4.27
CA LEU A 45 -6.66 -33.80 -4.49
C LEU A 45 -6.38 -32.82 -3.34
N LEU A 46 -6.43 -33.30 -2.09
CA LEU A 46 -6.10 -32.47 -0.92
C LEU A 46 -4.63 -32.06 -0.90
N LEU A 47 -3.72 -32.95 -1.27
CA LEU A 47 -2.29 -32.61 -1.36
C LEU A 47 -2.01 -31.61 -2.49
N VAL A 48 -2.68 -31.76 -3.63
CA VAL A 48 -2.59 -30.79 -4.73
C VAL A 48 -3.14 -29.43 -4.30
N ALA A 49 -4.28 -29.39 -3.60
CA ALA A 49 -4.85 -28.15 -3.08
C ALA A 49 -3.86 -27.41 -2.16
N VAL A 50 -3.22 -28.12 -1.23
CA VAL A 50 -2.22 -27.54 -0.33
C VAL A 50 -1.00 -27.02 -1.09
N ALA A 51 -0.47 -27.82 -2.03
CA ALA A 51 0.69 -27.42 -2.83
C ALA A 51 0.42 -26.17 -3.67
N LEU A 52 -0.74 -26.11 -4.33
CA LEU A 52 -1.17 -24.94 -5.11
C LEU A 52 -1.37 -23.72 -4.21
N GLY A 53 -1.95 -23.89 -3.02
CA GLY A 53 -2.11 -22.81 -2.04
C GLY A 53 -0.78 -22.21 -1.62
N ILE A 54 0.19 -23.03 -1.21
CA ILE A 54 1.54 -22.56 -0.83
C ILE A 54 2.23 -21.82 -1.99
N THR A 55 2.05 -22.31 -3.22
CA THR A 55 2.64 -21.72 -4.42
C THR A 55 2.02 -20.37 -4.75
N ALA A 56 0.69 -20.23 -4.62
CA ALA A 56 -0.01 -18.96 -4.83
C ALA A 56 0.50 -17.87 -3.89
N PHE A 57 0.67 -18.17 -2.60
CA PHE A 57 1.25 -17.21 -1.64
C PHE A 57 2.72 -16.87 -1.91
N SER A 58 3.47 -17.77 -2.53
CA SER A 58 4.88 -17.53 -2.88
C SER A 58 5.05 -16.68 -4.14
N LEU A 59 4.04 -16.66 -5.01
CA LEU A 59 4.03 -15.89 -6.27
C LEU A 59 3.28 -14.56 -6.16
N GLY A 60 2.34 -14.43 -5.22
CA GLY A 60 1.60 -13.19 -4.94
C GLY A 60 2.40 -12.15 -4.14
N GLY A 61 3.65 -12.46 -3.81
CA GLY A 61 4.58 -11.53 -3.19
C GLY A 61 5.53 -10.96 -4.24
N SER A 62 5.51 -9.63 -4.38
CA SER A 62 6.44 -8.84 -5.20
C SER A 62 6.06 -8.72 -6.68
N GLU A 63 5.19 -7.75 -6.96
CA GLU A 63 5.48 -6.89 -8.11
C GLU A 63 6.86 -6.27 -7.85
N SER A 64 7.90 -6.91 -8.37
CA SER A 64 9.24 -6.33 -8.42
C SER A 64 9.22 -5.23 -9.48
N GLY A 65 8.44 -4.18 -9.20
CA GLY A 65 8.55 -2.92 -9.90
C GLY A 65 9.93 -2.36 -9.58
N VAL A 66 10.77 -2.21 -10.61
CA VAL A 66 11.95 -1.37 -10.47
C VAL A 66 11.45 0.01 -10.08
N ASN A 67 11.85 0.52 -8.91
CA ASN A 67 11.49 1.86 -8.47
C ASN A 67 11.78 2.86 -9.61
N PRO A 68 10.79 3.66 -10.04
CA PRO A 68 10.99 4.59 -11.14
C PRO A 68 12.11 5.58 -10.80
N PRO A 69 12.87 6.05 -11.81
CA PRO A 69 13.87 7.09 -11.59
C PRO A 69 13.18 8.36 -11.05
N ALA A 70 13.83 9.01 -10.09
CA ALA A 70 13.32 10.25 -9.50
C ALA A 70 13.24 11.37 -10.55
N PRO A 71 12.07 12.03 -10.70
CA PRO A 71 11.99 13.32 -11.38
C PRO A 71 12.68 14.41 -10.54
N ASP A 72 12.90 15.58 -11.15
CA ASP A 72 13.41 16.77 -10.46
C ASP A 72 12.27 17.44 -9.68
N VAL A 73 11.99 16.92 -8.49
CA VAL A 73 10.93 17.38 -7.58
C VAL A 73 11.53 17.65 -6.21
N ALA A 74 11.13 18.76 -5.61
CA ALA A 74 11.48 19.12 -4.23
C ALA A 74 10.22 19.32 -3.39
N LEU A 75 10.31 18.94 -2.11
CA LEU A 75 9.24 19.10 -1.13
C LEU A 75 9.69 20.07 -0.04
N THR A 76 8.81 20.95 0.41
CA THR A 76 9.05 21.82 1.56
C THR A 76 7.83 21.85 2.48
N PHE A 77 8.03 21.64 3.78
CA PHE A 77 6.96 21.88 4.75
C PHE A 77 6.70 23.38 4.91
N VAL A 78 5.47 23.79 4.61
CA VAL A 78 4.99 25.16 4.88
C VAL A 78 4.47 25.25 6.31
N THR A 79 3.66 24.27 6.71
CA THR A 79 3.11 24.11 8.05
C THR A 79 2.98 22.62 8.36
N PRO A 80 3.27 22.16 9.59
CA PRO A 80 4.03 22.86 10.62
C PRO A 80 5.48 23.07 10.18
N SER A 81 6.18 24.05 10.78
CA SER A 81 7.63 24.17 10.58
C SER A 81 8.38 23.14 11.42
N ASN A 82 9.62 22.86 11.05
CA ASN A 82 10.50 22.04 11.90
C ASN A 82 10.60 22.61 13.32
N GLU A 83 10.61 21.72 14.31
CA GLU A 83 10.60 21.99 15.76
C GLU A 83 9.36 22.74 16.28
N ALA A 84 8.27 22.80 15.51
CA ALA A 84 7.04 23.46 15.94
C ALA A 84 6.34 22.71 17.09
N THR A 85 5.61 23.47 17.91
CA THR A 85 4.68 22.92 18.91
C THR A 85 3.24 23.04 18.44
N VAL A 86 2.56 21.90 18.31
CA VAL A 86 1.19 21.74 17.79
C VAL A 86 0.27 21.15 18.88
N PRO A 87 -1.07 21.33 18.80
CA PRO A 87 -1.99 20.72 19.76
C PRO A 87 -1.97 19.19 19.62
N SER A 88 -1.97 18.47 20.75
CA SER A 88 -2.17 17.01 20.76
C SER A 88 -3.65 16.64 20.82
N GLY A 89 -4.03 15.54 20.15
CA GLY A 89 -5.39 15.02 20.13
C GLY A 89 -6.39 15.89 19.37
N GLU A 90 -5.90 16.76 18.49
CA GLU A 90 -6.70 17.58 17.58
C GLU A 90 -6.14 17.47 16.16
N ASP A 91 -6.99 17.69 15.15
CA ASP A 91 -6.57 17.77 13.76
C ASP A 91 -5.67 18.99 13.55
N ILE A 92 -4.46 18.74 13.05
CA ILE A 92 -3.50 19.76 12.64
C ILE A 92 -3.35 19.76 11.12
N GLU A 93 -3.25 20.96 10.56
CA GLU A 93 -3.01 21.12 9.13
C GLU A 93 -1.53 20.91 8.81
N VAL A 94 -1.26 20.00 7.86
CA VAL A 94 0.03 19.79 7.22
C VAL A 94 -0.07 20.29 5.79
N THR A 95 0.74 21.28 5.44
CA THR A 95 0.83 21.86 4.10
C THR A 95 2.24 21.69 3.56
N ILE A 96 2.35 21.08 2.38
CA ILE A 96 3.60 20.79 1.68
C ILE A 96 3.62 21.55 0.36
N ASP A 97 4.64 22.37 0.14
CA ASP A 97 4.92 22.96 -1.17
C ASP A 97 5.68 21.96 -2.04
N ILE A 98 5.26 21.81 -3.29
CA ILE A 98 5.83 20.84 -4.25
C ILE A 98 6.38 21.62 -5.44
N GLU A 99 7.70 21.70 -5.55
CA GLU A 99 8.39 22.33 -6.67
C GLU A 99 8.74 21.28 -7.74
N GLY A 100 8.46 21.57 -9.01
CA GLY A 100 8.81 20.69 -10.14
C GLY A 100 7.92 19.45 -10.31
N GLY A 101 7.03 19.17 -9.36
CA GLY A 101 6.10 18.04 -9.39
C GLY A 101 4.64 18.44 -9.64
N GLN A 102 3.82 17.45 -9.97
CA GLN A 102 2.36 17.61 -10.05
C GLN A 102 1.67 16.47 -9.30
N LEU A 103 0.76 16.82 -8.39
CA LEU A 103 -0.15 15.83 -7.80
C LEU A 103 -1.15 15.35 -8.86
N VAL A 104 -1.20 14.04 -9.05
CA VAL A 104 -2.15 13.37 -9.94
C VAL A 104 -3.06 12.47 -9.10
N THR A 105 -4.20 12.06 -9.65
CA THR A 105 -5.15 11.14 -8.99
C THR A 105 -5.39 9.87 -9.79
N ASP A 106 -5.01 9.85 -11.06
CA ASP A 106 -5.06 8.65 -11.91
C ASP A 106 -3.76 7.84 -11.71
N PRO A 107 -3.84 6.59 -11.22
CA PRO A 107 -2.66 5.76 -11.02
C PRO A 107 -1.96 5.37 -12.32
N ASN A 108 -2.61 5.55 -13.48
CA ASN A 108 -2.02 5.31 -14.79
C ASN A 108 -1.51 6.60 -15.46
N SER A 109 -1.45 7.71 -14.71
CA SER A 109 -0.95 8.97 -15.22
C SER A 109 0.47 8.82 -15.77
N THR A 110 0.69 9.33 -16.97
CA THR A 110 2.01 9.36 -17.61
C THR A 110 2.61 10.78 -17.60
N VAL A 111 2.08 11.66 -16.76
CA VAL A 111 2.58 13.03 -16.62
C VAL A 111 4.00 12.98 -16.04
N GLU A 112 4.95 13.62 -16.72
CA GLU A 112 6.31 13.78 -16.21
C GLU A 112 6.30 14.62 -14.93
N GLY A 113 6.96 14.13 -13.87
CA GLY A 113 6.87 14.73 -12.54
C GLY A 113 5.52 14.51 -11.83
N GLY A 114 4.62 13.69 -12.40
CA GLY A 114 3.35 13.31 -11.80
C GLY A 114 3.54 12.30 -10.66
N GLY A 115 2.82 12.49 -9.57
CA GLY A 115 2.88 11.58 -8.43
C GLY A 115 1.81 11.81 -7.36
N HIS A 116 1.98 11.14 -6.23
CA HIS A 116 1.16 11.27 -5.04
C HIS A 116 2.00 11.68 -3.84
N LEU A 117 1.36 12.30 -2.86
CA LEU A 117 1.96 12.62 -1.57
C LEU A 117 1.53 11.58 -0.54
N HIS A 118 2.48 11.02 0.19
CA HIS A 118 2.26 10.19 1.37
C HIS A 118 2.76 10.92 2.60
N ILE A 119 1.93 11.03 3.64
CA ILE A 119 2.31 11.58 4.93
C ILE A 119 2.47 10.43 5.93
N TYR A 120 3.60 10.41 6.61
CA TYR A 120 3.91 9.47 7.68
C TYR A 120 4.12 10.19 8.99
N VAL A 121 3.72 9.55 10.08
CA VAL A 121 4.07 9.94 11.45
C VAL A 121 4.83 8.78 12.07
N ASP A 122 6.05 9.02 12.52
CA ASP A 122 6.94 8.01 13.09
C ASP A 122 7.11 6.75 12.21
N GLY A 123 7.12 6.97 10.89
CA GLY A 123 7.24 5.93 9.88
C GLY A 123 5.94 5.18 9.53
N VAL A 124 4.81 5.53 10.14
CA VAL A 124 3.48 4.97 9.84
C VAL A 124 2.76 5.89 8.86
N ASN A 125 2.28 5.36 7.73
CA ASN A 125 1.49 6.16 6.78
C ASN A 125 0.14 6.51 7.43
N VAL A 126 -0.12 7.81 7.56
CA VAL A 126 -1.36 8.33 8.18
C VAL A 126 -2.28 9.03 7.17
N SER A 127 -1.73 9.51 6.05
CA SER A 127 -2.51 10.20 5.03
C SER A 127 -1.90 10.06 3.63
N MET A 128 -2.76 10.17 2.61
CA MET A 128 -2.44 10.20 1.19
C MET A 128 -3.27 11.31 0.52
N PRO A 129 -2.96 12.59 0.76
CA PRO A 129 -3.79 13.68 0.29
C PRO A 129 -3.73 13.81 -1.23
N THR A 130 -4.83 14.25 -1.82
CA THR A 130 -4.93 14.57 -3.26
C THR A 130 -4.57 16.02 -3.58
N THR A 131 -4.27 16.80 -2.54
CA THR A 131 -3.84 18.19 -2.57
C THR A 131 -2.59 18.37 -1.72
N GLU A 132 -2.00 19.55 -1.75
CA GLU A 132 -0.81 19.91 -0.95
C GLU A 132 -1.08 20.02 0.56
N THR A 133 -2.35 19.94 0.96
CA THR A 133 -2.80 20.06 2.34
C THR A 133 -3.44 18.76 2.82
N SER A 134 -3.17 18.38 4.06
CA SER A 134 -3.78 17.27 4.79
C SER A 134 -4.04 17.65 6.24
N GLU A 135 -5.09 17.09 6.83
CA GLU A 135 -5.28 17.10 8.29
C GLU A 135 -4.75 15.79 8.86
N ILE A 136 -4.02 15.85 9.98
CA ILE A 136 -3.55 14.68 10.74
C ILE A 136 -3.72 14.94 12.23
N GLU A 137 -3.90 13.89 13.03
CA GLU A 137 -3.90 13.98 14.50
C GLU A 137 -2.60 13.41 15.06
N LEU A 138 -2.04 14.07 16.08
CA LEU A 138 -0.86 13.59 16.80
C LEU A 138 -1.20 13.30 18.26
N GLU A 139 -0.70 12.17 18.78
CA GLU A 139 -0.69 11.92 20.21
C GLU A 139 0.25 12.92 20.91
N ARG A 140 0.15 13.04 22.24
CA ARG A 140 1.11 13.87 22.98
C ARG A 140 2.52 13.26 22.87
N GLY A 141 3.49 14.06 22.45
CA GLY A 141 4.88 13.62 22.37
C GLY A 141 5.70 14.36 21.32
N VAL A 142 6.93 13.90 21.12
CA VAL A 142 7.77 14.31 19.98
C VAL A 142 7.51 13.32 18.85
N HIS A 143 7.26 13.85 17.66
CA HIS A 143 6.92 13.07 16.46
C HIS A 143 7.76 13.52 15.27
N VAL A 144 8.11 12.57 14.42
CA VAL A 144 8.69 12.85 13.10
C VAL A 144 7.57 12.76 12.06
N ILE A 145 7.35 13.84 11.33
CA ILE A 145 6.44 13.87 10.18
C ILE A 145 7.28 13.78 8.91
N THR A 146 7.02 12.76 8.08
CA THR A 146 7.65 12.58 6.77
C THR A 146 6.62 12.85 5.69
N ALA A 147 6.95 13.73 4.74
CA ALA A 147 6.23 13.88 3.48
C ALA A 147 7.04 13.18 2.38
N GLU A 148 6.45 12.23 1.67
CA GLU A 148 7.10 11.49 0.58
C GLU A 148 6.33 11.65 -0.72
N PHE A 149 7.05 11.96 -1.80
CA PHE A 149 6.49 11.97 -3.14
C PHE A 149 6.73 10.62 -3.81
N VAL A 150 5.66 9.96 -4.23
CA VAL A 150 5.68 8.64 -4.86
C VAL A 150 5.10 8.71 -6.27
N SER A 151 5.39 7.71 -7.11
CA SER A 151 4.83 7.63 -8.46
C SER A 151 3.31 7.44 -8.46
N PRO A 152 2.62 7.64 -9.60
CA PRO A 152 1.17 7.49 -9.69
C PRO A 152 0.66 6.08 -9.30
N ASP A 153 1.48 5.05 -9.49
CA ASP A 153 1.21 3.67 -9.07
C ASP A 153 1.70 3.35 -7.64
N HIS A 154 1.97 4.39 -6.83
CA HIS A 154 2.44 4.31 -5.43
C HIS A 154 3.79 3.62 -5.22
N HIS A 155 4.65 3.57 -6.24
CA HIS A 155 6.03 3.13 -6.07
C HIS A 155 6.91 4.29 -5.59
N GLN A 156 7.87 3.97 -4.73
CA GLN A 156 8.89 4.93 -4.33
C GLN A 156 9.80 5.26 -5.52
N PHE A 157 10.13 6.54 -5.70
CA PHE A 157 11.16 6.93 -6.65
C PHE A 157 12.56 6.49 -6.18
N SER A 158 13.51 6.41 -7.12
CA SER A 158 14.93 6.15 -6.86
C SER A 158 15.81 7.25 -7.48
N PRO A 159 16.49 8.09 -6.68
CA PRO A 159 16.45 8.14 -5.21
C PRO A 159 15.07 8.52 -4.66
N ARG A 160 14.83 8.20 -3.38
CA ARG A 160 13.59 8.57 -2.68
C ARG A 160 13.46 10.09 -2.61
N ILE A 161 12.26 10.62 -2.86
CA ILE A 161 11.93 12.04 -2.77
C ILE A 161 11.08 12.24 -1.53
N PHE A 162 11.65 12.83 -0.48
CA PHE A 162 10.96 13.03 0.79
C PHE A 162 11.57 14.22 1.55
N GLU A 163 10.79 14.75 2.48
CA GLU A 163 11.23 15.76 3.46
C GLU A 163 10.74 15.32 4.85
N GLU A 164 11.49 15.65 5.89
CA GLU A 164 11.17 15.30 7.28
C GLU A 164 11.28 16.50 8.20
N ILE A 165 10.34 16.60 9.13
CA ILE A 165 10.37 17.56 10.23
C ILE A 165 10.09 16.86 11.55
N GLU A 166 10.65 17.39 12.63
CA GLU A 166 10.31 17.02 14.00
C GLU A 166 9.32 18.04 14.56
N VAL A 167 8.29 17.59 15.26
CA VAL A 167 7.33 18.45 15.98
C VAL A 167 7.08 17.93 17.38
N THR A 168 6.65 18.81 18.27
CA THR A 168 6.16 18.44 19.61
C THR A 168 4.67 18.69 19.72
N ALA A 169 3.89 17.64 19.98
CA ALA A 169 2.47 17.72 20.24
C ALA A 169 2.22 17.75 21.76
N ASP A 170 1.50 18.77 22.26
CA ASP A 170 1.16 18.94 23.68
C ASP A 170 -0.22 19.60 23.86
N ASP A 171 -0.84 19.41 25.02
CA ASP A 171 -2.26 19.77 25.28
C ASP A 171 -2.51 21.29 25.43
N ARG A 172 -1.46 22.13 25.30
CA ARG A 172 -1.43 23.58 25.63
C ARG A 172 -2.48 24.11 26.63
#